data_AF-A0A954LLT2-F1
#
_entry.id   AF-A0A954LLT2-F1
#
_cell.length_a   1.000
_cell.length_b   1.000
_cell.length_c   1.000
_cell.angle_alpha   90.00
_cell.angle_beta   90.00
_cell.angle_gamma   90.00
#
_symmetry.space_group_name_H-M   'P 1'
#
loop_
_entity.id
_entity.type
_entity.pdbx_description
1 polymer ?
#
loop_
_entity_poly.entity_id
_entity_poly.type
_entity_poly.pdbx_seq_one_letter_code
_entity_poly.pdbx_strand_id
1 'polypeptide(L)' 'PSMSMFVDCADEDEIDTLFAKLSSGGGVMMPLGDYGFSRKFAWVTDRYGVSWQLNLPYE' A
#
# COMPACT_ATOMS: atom_id res chain seq x y z
N PRO A 1 -0.14 -20.90 -1.02
CA PRO A 1 -1.11 -19.82 -0.77
C PRO A 1 -0.39 -18.56 -0.27
N SER A 2 -0.36 -17.50 -1.07
CA SER A 2 0.07 -16.17 -0.64
C SER A 2 -1.15 -15.43 -0.09
N MET A 3 -1.06 -14.93 1.14
CA MET A 3 -2.08 -14.05 1.74
C MET A 3 -1.52 -12.63 1.79
N SER A 4 -2.35 -11.64 1.47
CA SER A 4 -2.05 -10.22 1.65
C SER A 4 -3.16 -9.55 2.43
N MET A 5 -2.81 -8.57 3.26
CA MET A 5 -3.79 -7.66 3.84
C MET A 5 -4.12 -6.58 2.82
N PHE A 6 -5.40 -6.21 2.73
CA PHE A 6 -5.87 -5.11 1.89
C PHE A 6 -6.45 -4.03 2.81
N VAL A 7 -5.99 -2.80 2.66
CA VAL A 7 -6.36 -1.68 3.51
C VAL A 7 -6.86 -0.53 2.65
N ASP A 8 -8.13 -0.17 2.84
CA ASP A 8 -8.68 1.08 2.32
C ASP A 8 -8.28 2.22 3.27
N CYS A 9 -7.53 3.17 2.74
CA CYS A 9 -7.08 4.37 3.44
C CYS A 9 -8.14 5.47 3.30
N ALA A 10 -8.32 6.28 4.33
CA ALA A 10 -9.29 7.35 4.39
C ALA A 10 -8.82 8.60 3.61
N ASP A 11 -7.52 8.87 3.57
CA ASP A 11 -6.95 10.06 2.94
C ASP A 11 -5.51 9.85 2.44
N GLU A 12 -4.97 10.90 1.80
CA GLU A 12 -3.62 10.88 1.24
C GLU A 12 -2.52 10.81 2.30
N ASP A 13 -2.72 11.38 3.48
CA ASP A 13 -1.71 11.37 4.55
C ASP A 13 -1.57 9.96 5.15
N GLU A 14 -2.70 9.25 5.32
CA GLU A 14 -2.72 7.88 5.79
C GLU A 14 -1.98 6.94 4.82
N ILE A 15 -2.32 6.98 3.53
CA ILE A 15 -1.69 6.08 2.55
C ILE A 15 -0.20 6.38 2.37
N ASP A 16 0.20 7.66 2.33
CA ASP A 16 1.60 8.05 2.20
C ASP A 16 2.41 7.61 3.45
N THR A 17 1.83 7.77 4.65
CA THR A 17 2.44 7.34 5.92
C THR A 17 2.57 5.82 6.02
N LEU A 18 1.52 5.08 5.67
CA LEU A 18 1.54 3.62 5.68
C LEU A 18 2.53 3.08 4.66
N PHE A 19 2.55 3.63 3.45
CA PHE A 19 3.51 3.25 2.42
C PHE A 19 4.95 3.45 2.89
N ALA A 20 5.28 4.61 3.46
CA ALA A 20 6.64 4.90 3.95
C ALA A 20 7.07 3.93 5.07
N LYS A 21 6.17 3.64 6.02
CA LYS A 21 6.48 2.75 7.16
C LYS A 21 6.59 1.29 6.74
N LEU A 22 5.67 0.80 5.90
CA LEU A 22 5.61 -0.60 5.50
C LEU A 22 6.65 -0.94 4.44
N SER A 23 7.01 -0.02 3.55
CA SER A 23 8.12 -0.24 2.60
C SER A 23 9.50 -0.18 3.27
N SER A 24 9.64 0.51 4.41
CA SER A 24 10.91 0.65 5.12
C SER A 24 11.44 -0.69 5.64
N GLY A 25 12.57 -1.13 5.09
CA GLY A 25 13.20 -2.40 5.44
C GLY A 25 12.48 -3.64 4.88
N GLY A 26 11.50 -3.41 4.01
CA GLY A 26 10.77 -4.43 3.27
C GLY A 26 11.04 -4.34 1.76
N GLY A 27 10.03 -4.65 0.95
CA GLY A 27 10.08 -4.58 -0.51
C GLY A 27 8.90 -3.85 -1.10
N VAL A 28 9.13 -3.08 -2.17
CA VAL A 28 8.07 -2.44 -2.95
C VAL A 28 7.80 -3.29 -4.18
N MET A 29 6.60 -3.86 -4.28
CA MET A 29 6.18 -4.66 -5.44
C MET A 29 5.46 -3.80 -6.48
N MET A 30 4.59 -2.90 -6.03
CA MET A 30 4.05 -1.81 -6.83
C MET A 30 4.23 -0.50 -6.06
N PRO A 31 4.98 0.48 -6.61
CA PRO A 31 5.18 1.76 -5.94
C PRO A 31 3.86 2.52 -5.76
N LEU A 32 3.84 3.46 -4.82
CA LEU A 32 2.65 4.29 -4.60
C LEU A 32 2.37 5.18 -5.82
N GLY A 33 1.17 5.09 -6.37
CA GLY A 33 0.77 5.89 -7.53
C GLY A 33 -0.68 5.66 -7.96
N ASP A 34 -1.12 6.43 -8.95
CA ASP A 34 -2.39 6.24 -9.64
C ASP A 34 -2.22 5.21 -10.76
N TYR A 35 -3.03 4.15 -10.71
CA TYR A 35 -3.05 3.05 -11.68
C TYR A 35 -4.39 2.95 -12.44
N GLY A 36 -5.25 3.96 -12.32
CA GLY A 36 -6.52 4.09 -13.05
C GLY A 36 -7.74 3.44 -12.38
N PHE A 37 -7.56 2.70 -11.28
CA PHE A 37 -8.66 2.04 -10.56
C PHE A 37 -8.94 2.64 -9.16
N SER A 38 -8.07 3.51 -8.66
CA SER A 38 -8.23 4.24 -7.41
C SER A 38 -7.37 5.50 -7.45
N ARG A 39 -7.56 6.43 -6.51
CA ARG A 39 -6.77 7.69 -6.47
C ARG A 39 -5.28 7.42 -6.28
N LYS A 40 -4.95 6.49 -5.38
CA LYS A 40 -3.60 6.00 -5.13
C LYS A 40 -3.67 4.53 -4.74
N PHE A 41 -2.70 3.76 -5.18
CA PHE A 41 -2.51 2.37 -4.77
C PHE A 41 -1.03 2.07 -4.58
N ALA A 42 -0.71 1.19 -3.64
CA ALA A 42 0.61 0.62 -3.47
C ALA A 42 0.52 -0.85 -3.07
N TRP A 43 1.53 -1.63 -3.47
CA TRP A 43 1.72 -2.99 -2.99
C TRP A 43 3.13 -3.15 -2.43
N VAL A 44 3.21 -3.38 -1.13
CA VAL A 44 4.47 -3.53 -0.41
C VAL A 44 4.50 -4.82 0.40
N THR A 45 5.69 -5.27 0.71
CA THR A 45 5.97 -6.32 1.70
C THR A 45 6.74 -5.67 2.82
N ASP A 46 6.31 -5.84 4.07
CA ASP A 46 7.02 -5.24 5.20
C ASP A 46 8.30 -5.99 5.59
N ARG A 47 9.04 -5.43 6.54
CA ARG A 47 10.27 -6.02 7.08
C ARG A 47 10.11 -7.40 7.72
N TYR A 48 8.88 -7.84 7.98
CA TYR A 48 8.56 -9.16 8.55
C TYR A 48 8.07 -10.15 7.47
N GLY A 49 8.00 -9.72 6.21
CA GLY A 49 7.54 -10.54 5.09
C GLY A 49 6.03 -10.55 4.88
N VAL A 50 5.27 -9.69 5.58
CA VAL A 50 3.82 -9.59 5.39
C VAL A 50 3.52 -8.74 4.16
N SER A 51 2.60 -9.19 3.32
CA SER A 51 2.21 -8.48 2.10
C SER A 51 0.99 -7.57 2.34
N TRP A 52 1.08 -6.32 1.85
CA TRP A 52 0.12 -5.26 2.06
C TRP A 52 -0.26 -4.59 0.75
N GLN A 53 -1.56 -4.53 0.47
CA GLN A 53 -2.14 -3.73 -0.61
C GLN A 53 -2.81 -2.52 0.05
N LEU A 54 -2.33 -1.32 -0.26
CA LEU A 54 -2.85 -0.06 0.25
C LEU A 54 -3.63 0.62 -0.87
N ASN A 55 -4.88 0.98 -0.59
CA ASN A 55 -5.78 1.57 -1.57
C ASN A 55 -6.40 2.86 -1.03
N LEU A 56 -6.33 3.94 -1.79
CA LEU A 56 -7.09 5.15 -1.54
C LEU A 56 -8.19 5.23 -2.62
N PRO A 57 -9.45 4.87 -2.31
CA PRO A 57 -10.53 4.86 -3.29
C PRO A 57 -10.85 6.28 -3.79
N TYR A 58 -11.55 6.35 -4.91
CA TYR A 58 -12.23 7.59 -5.30
C TYR A 58 -13.32 7.93 -4.28
N GLU A 59 -13.68 9.22 -4.20
CA GLU A 59 -14.82 9.68 -3.40
C GLU A 59 -16.16 9.10 -3.90
#